data_AF-A0A6P4CYA6-F1
#
_entry.id   AF-A0A6P4CYA6-F1
#
_cell.length_a   1.000
_cell.length_b   1.000
_cell.length_c   1.000
_cell.angle_alpha   90.00
_cell.angle_beta   90.00
_cell.angle_gamma   90.00
#
_symmetry.space_group_name_H-M   'P 1'
#
loop_
_entity.id
_entity.type
_entity.pdbx_description
1 polymer ?
#
loop_
_entity_poly.entity_id
_entity_poly.type
_entity_poly.pdbx_seq_one_letter_code
_entity_poly.pdbx_strand_id
1 'polypeptide(L)'
;MNLDKCFSNFQNVLSDIQTNLSALAHNNPHARPPFHNALSALHRAFQGPTLSPPWARVAQSIMPMPRQPMSWEAIEERLEGVPVYALSNASEEFLLVAGVSTGKNLGLFCFNEDDAQALLRQVSTVDPRMRDGSKVVPVALNKVFQLKVNGVAFRLIPEQSQVKNALRVREKSGFAANSFPGVPVFQSKSLILKSQDKRYRPLFFRKEDLEKSLHRASSDQNQLNPTLRQGDIQVATLEDVIKQMKENSTSKWEDVVFIPPGFDVSTDPRKQRTP
;
A
#
# COMPACT_ATOMS: atom_id res chain seq x y z
N MET A 1 16.02 1.87 15.55
CA MET A 1 15.79 2.41 14.18
C MET A 1 14.39 3.02 14.17
N ASN A 2 14.27 4.35 14.12
CA ASN A 2 13.05 5.02 14.58
C ASN A 2 12.06 5.30 13.42
N LEU A 3 11.08 4.41 13.26
CA LEU A 3 9.99 4.51 12.28
C LEU A 3 9.21 5.83 12.44
N ASP A 4 9.17 6.38 13.66
CA ASP A 4 8.47 7.63 13.99
C ASP A 4 9.11 8.85 13.30
N LYS A 5 10.43 8.84 13.04
CA LYS A 5 11.09 9.86 12.21
C LYS A 5 10.70 9.75 10.73
N CYS A 6 10.31 8.57 10.25
CA CYS A 6 9.80 8.38 8.90
C CYS A 6 8.37 8.94 8.80
N PHE A 7 7.51 8.59 9.75
CA PHE A 7 6.10 9.02 9.83
C PHE A 7 5.88 10.53 10.02
N SER A 8 6.62 11.18 10.92
CA SER A 8 6.48 12.63 11.11
C SER A 8 7.01 13.44 9.93
N ASN A 9 8.04 12.93 9.23
CA ASN A 9 8.49 13.54 7.97
C ASN A 9 7.43 13.42 6.87
N PHE A 10 6.61 12.36 6.88
CA PHE A 10 5.63 12.11 5.85
C PHE A 10 4.48 13.12 5.81
N GLN A 11 4.02 13.67 6.94
CA GLN A 11 2.94 14.66 6.93
C GLN A 11 3.41 16.04 6.45
N ASN A 12 4.61 16.49 6.85
CA ASN A 12 5.17 17.77 6.41
C ASN A 12 5.48 17.77 4.91
N VAL A 13 6.04 16.68 4.40
CA VAL A 13 6.38 16.53 2.96
C VAL A 13 5.12 16.59 2.06
N LEU A 14 3.94 16.22 2.55
CA LEU A 14 2.70 16.24 1.76
C LEU A 14 2.09 17.63 1.57
N SER A 15 2.20 18.52 2.56
CA SER A 15 1.85 19.92 2.36
C SER A 15 2.76 20.57 1.32
N ASP A 16 4.03 20.17 1.27
CA ASP A 16 5.01 20.72 0.35
C ASP A 16 4.82 20.23 -1.08
N ILE A 17 4.50 18.94 -1.26
CA ILE A 17 4.10 18.37 -2.55
C ILE A 17 2.88 19.10 -3.10
N GLN A 18 1.87 19.33 -2.26
CA GLN A 18 0.69 20.06 -2.71
C GLN A 18 1.06 21.49 -3.08
N THR A 19 1.95 22.15 -2.33
CA THR A 19 2.37 23.53 -2.63
C THR A 19 3.21 23.62 -3.91
N ASN A 20 4.19 22.74 -4.10
CA ASN A 20 5.04 22.69 -5.28
C ASN A 20 4.30 22.23 -6.54
N LEU A 21 3.47 21.19 -6.44
CA LEU A 21 2.68 20.73 -7.59
C LEU A 21 1.51 21.68 -7.90
N SER A 22 1.00 22.42 -6.90
CA SER A 22 0.05 23.52 -7.15
C SER A 22 0.74 24.74 -7.77
N ALA A 23 1.99 25.04 -7.43
CA ALA A 23 2.78 26.08 -8.08
C ALA A 23 3.08 25.70 -9.55
N LEU A 24 3.40 24.44 -9.82
CA LEU A 24 3.51 23.90 -11.18
C LEU A 24 2.19 23.96 -11.95
N ALA A 25 1.04 23.81 -11.27
CA ALA A 25 -0.29 23.98 -11.89
C ALA A 25 -0.70 25.44 -12.12
N HIS A 26 -0.27 26.39 -11.27
CA HIS A 26 -0.58 27.82 -11.43
C HIS A 26 0.17 28.47 -12.59
N ASN A 27 1.31 27.91 -13.02
CA ASN A 27 2.04 28.39 -14.19
C ASN A 27 1.44 27.90 -15.54
N ASN A 28 0.35 27.13 -15.52
CA ASN A 28 -0.31 26.64 -16.73
C ASN A 28 -1.84 26.72 -16.58
N PRO A 29 -2.51 27.77 -17.11
CA PRO A 29 -3.93 28.02 -16.89
C PRO A 29 -4.89 26.98 -17.50
N HIS A 30 -4.38 25.96 -18.21
CA HIS A 30 -5.16 24.87 -18.80
C HIS A 30 -5.04 23.53 -18.07
N ALA A 31 -4.29 23.44 -16.97
CA ALA A 31 -4.03 22.19 -16.24
C ALA A 31 -4.99 21.93 -15.05
N ARG A 32 -6.27 21.67 -15.32
CA ARG A 32 -7.19 20.94 -14.40
C ARG A 32 -8.07 20.01 -15.27
N PRO A 33 -8.32 18.72 -14.92
CA PRO A 33 -8.64 18.26 -13.56
C PRO A 33 -8.03 16.95 -12.97
N PRO A 34 -7.10 16.15 -13.55
CA PRO A 34 -6.75 14.86 -12.93
C PRO A 34 -5.75 14.99 -11.76
N PHE A 35 -4.77 15.88 -11.89
CA PHE A 35 -3.63 15.99 -10.97
C PHE A 35 -4.00 16.62 -9.63
N HIS A 36 -4.79 17.69 -9.65
CA HIS A 36 -5.29 18.33 -8.43
C HIS A 36 -6.18 17.39 -7.62
N ASN A 37 -6.96 16.52 -8.28
CA ASN A 37 -7.80 15.53 -7.61
C ASN A 37 -6.98 14.38 -7.02
N ALA A 38 -5.98 13.87 -7.74
CA ALA A 38 -5.07 12.84 -7.23
C ALA A 38 -4.23 13.34 -6.04
N LEU A 39 -3.70 14.57 -6.12
CA LEU A 39 -2.87 15.16 -5.07
C LEU A 39 -3.67 15.64 -3.86
N SER A 40 -4.85 16.24 -4.06
CA SER A 40 -5.72 16.60 -2.94
C SER A 40 -6.27 15.36 -2.24
N ALA A 41 -6.53 14.28 -2.97
CA ALA A 41 -6.90 13.01 -2.36
C ALA A 41 -5.73 12.32 -1.66
N LEU A 42 -4.49 12.45 -2.19
CA LEU A 42 -3.26 12.05 -1.50
C LEU A 42 -3.10 12.84 -0.19
N HIS A 43 -3.09 14.17 -0.24
CA HIS A 43 -2.95 15.03 0.93
C HIS A 43 -4.06 14.78 1.97
N ARG A 44 -5.31 14.63 1.51
CA ARG A 44 -6.42 14.27 2.40
C ARG A 44 -6.18 12.90 3.03
N ALA A 45 -5.80 11.87 2.27
CA ALA A 45 -5.58 10.51 2.79
C ALA A 45 -4.65 10.49 4.01
N PHE A 46 -3.62 11.32 4.08
CA PHE A 46 -2.61 11.22 5.14
C PHE A 46 -2.80 12.14 6.35
N GLN A 47 -3.86 12.96 6.42
CA GLN A 47 -4.12 13.90 7.53
C GLN A 47 -4.96 13.34 8.70
N GLY A 48 -5.21 12.03 8.75
CA GLY A 48 -6.03 11.43 9.80
C GLY A 48 -5.20 10.98 11.02
N PRO A 49 -5.74 11.04 12.25
CA PRO A 49 -5.16 10.31 13.37
C PRO A 49 -5.09 8.82 13.03
N THR A 50 -3.92 8.21 13.25
CA THR A 50 -3.67 6.78 13.01
C THR A 50 -4.37 5.94 14.09
N LEU A 51 -5.65 5.68 13.91
CA LEU A 51 -6.33 4.61 14.65
C LEU A 51 -6.18 3.32 13.84
N SER A 52 -5.09 2.58 14.06
CA SER A 52 -4.95 1.21 13.53
C SER A 52 -6.17 0.39 13.95
N PRO A 53 -6.76 -0.47 13.13
CA PRO A 53 -7.95 -1.22 13.55
C PRO A 53 -7.61 -2.20 14.69
N PRO A 54 -8.57 -2.59 15.55
CA PRO A 54 -8.31 -3.50 16.67
C PRO A 54 -7.65 -4.82 16.28
N TRP A 55 -7.92 -5.34 15.08
CA TRP A 55 -7.28 -6.56 14.58
C TRP A 55 -5.80 -6.36 14.22
N ALA A 56 -5.40 -5.14 13.85
CA ALA A 56 -4.00 -4.78 13.64
C ALA A 56 -3.32 -4.41 14.97
N ARG A 57 -4.09 -4.01 15.99
CA ARG A 57 -3.62 -3.83 17.38
C ARG A 57 -3.46 -5.18 18.08
N VAL A 58 -2.68 -5.18 19.16
CA VAL A 58 -2.52 -6.34 20.05
C VAL A 58 -3.13 -5.96 21.40
N ALA A 59 -3.91 -6.85 22.00
CA ALA A 59 -4.26 -6.76 23.41
C ALA A 59 -3.05 -7.23 24.23
N GLN A 60 -2.54 -6.37 25.13
CA GLN A 60 -1.55 -6.78 26.12
C GLN A 60 -2.25 -7.66 27.17
N SER A 61 -2.32 -8.98 26.99
CA SER A 61 -2.63 -9.87 28.12
C SER A 61 -2.35 -11.35 27.87
N ILE A 62 -1.65 -11.92 28.86
CA ILE A 62 -1.37 -13.32 29.19
C ILE A 62 -0.29 -14.00 28.32
N MET A 63 0.78 -14.37 29.02
CA MET A 63 2.12 -14.75 28.55
C MET A 63 2.14 -15.76 27.40
N PRO A 64 2.67 -15.40 26.22
CA PRO A 64 3.19 -16.35 25.25
C PRO A 64 4.69 -16.56 25.48
N MET A 65 5.16 -17.79 25.26
CA MET A 65 6.58 -18.17 25.14
C MET A 65 7.38 -17.08 24.39
N PRO A 66 8.64 -16.80 24.76
CA PRO A 66 9.45 -15.79 24.09
C PRO A 66 9.72 -16.24 22.66
N ARG A 67 8.88 -15.80 21.72
CA ARG A 67 9.15 -15.89 20.30
C ARG A 67 9.81 -14.59 19.87
N GLN A 68 10.83 -14.68 19.03
CA GLN A 68 11.47 -13.48 18.50
C GLN A 68 10.50 -12.79 17.52
N PRO A 69 10.51 -11.44 17.46
CA PRO A 69 9.82 -10.73 16.39
C PRO A 69 10.30 -11.20 15.02
N MET A 70 9.49 -11.00 13.98
CA MET A 70 9.85 -11.44 12.63
C MET A 70 11.15 -10.75 12.18
N SER A 71 12.10 -11.55 11.66
CA SER A 71 13.31 -10.98 11.08
C SER A 71 12.96 -10.11 9.87
N TRP A 72 13.82 -9.15 9.57
CA TRP A 72 13.58 -8.25 8.44
C TRP A 72 13.57 -9.03 7.12
N GLU A 73 14.44 -10.03 6.98
CA GLU A 73 14.52 -10.91 5.82
C GLU A 73 13.20 -11.66 5.59
N ALA A 74 12.56 -12.15 6.65
CA ALA A 74 11.27 -12.83 6.56
C ALA A 74 10.10 -11.87 6.21
N ILE A 75 10.20 -10.59 6.59
CA ILE A 75 9.24 -9.56 6.14
C ILE A 75 9.46 -9.26 4.66
N GLU A 76 10.71 -9.16 4.21
CA GLU A 76 11.05 -8.92 2.81
C GLU A 76 10.58 -10.03 1.88
N GLU A 77 10.75 -11.29 2.28
CA GLU A 77 10.23 -12.46 1.55
C GLU A 77 8.71 -12.36 1.35
N ARG A 78 7.96 -11.89 2.35
CA ARG A 78 6.49 -11.74 2.25
C ARG A 78 6.06 -10.59 1.34
N LEU A 79 6.91 -9.59 1.18
CA LEU A 79 6.69 -8.44 0.30
C LEU A 79 7.23 -8.71 -1.12
N GLU A 80 7.94 -9.82 -1.31
CA GLU A 80 8.40 -10.27 -2.61
C GLU A 80 7.21 -10.57 -3.53
N GLY A 81 7.34 -10.22 -4.81
CA GLY A 81 6.29 -10.42 -5.79
C GLY A 81 5.19 -9.34 -5.82
N VAL A 82 5.20 -8.38 -4.89
CA VAL A 82 4.31 -7.20 -4.97
C VAL A 82 4.98 -6.12 -5.84
N PRO A 83 4.46 -5.82 -7.04
CA PRO A 83 5.02 -4.76 -7.87
C PRO A 83 4.58 -3.37 -7.38
N VAL A 84 5.50 -2.43 -7.44
CA VAL A 84 5.23 -1.00 -7.44
C VAL A 84 5.95 -0.35 -8.62
N TYR A 85 5.55 0.84 -9.01
CA TYR A 85 5.95 1.46 -10.27
C TYR A 85 6.63 2.80 -10.00
N ALA A 86 7.89 2.92 -10.42
CA ALA A 86 8.65 4.16 -10.36
C ALA A 86 8.78 4.77 -11.76
N LEU A 87 9.09 6.05 -11.82
CA LEU A 87 9.50 6.70 -13.06
C LEU A 87 11.03 6.70 -13.12
N SER A 88 11.59 6.37 -14.28
CA SER A 88 13.03 6.50 -14.55
C SER A 88 13.29 7.47 -15.70
N ASN A 89 14.47 8.08 -15.71
CA ASN A 89 14.98 8.81 -16.87
C ASN A 89 15.57 7.85 -17.92
N ALA A 90 16.14 8.40 -19.00
CA ALA A 90 16.82 7.66 -20.07
C ALA A 90 18.05 6.86 -19.59
N SER A 91 18.67 7.27 -18.47
CA SER A 91 19.80 6.60 -17.83
C SER A 91 19.37 5.54 -16.81
N GLU A 92 18.07 5.21 -16.75
CA GLU A 92 17.46 4.26 -15.81
C GLU A 92 17.55 4.68 -14.33
N GLU A 93 17.77 5.97 -14.06
CA GLU A 93 17.77 6.51 -12.71
C GLU A 93 16.36 6.94 -12.30
N PHE A 94 15.98 6.67 -11.04
CA PHE A 94 14.67 7.08 -10.54
C PHE A 94 14.51 8.60 -10.53
N LEU A 95 13.40 9.08 -11.07
CA LEU A 95 13.02 10.47 -10.97
C LEU A 95 12.68 10.83 -9.52
N LEU A 96 13.26 11.92 -9.04
CA LEU A 96 13.02 12.44 -7.71
C LEU A 96 12.33 13.80 -7.77
N VAL A 97 11.39 14.01 -6.86
CA VAL A 97 10.71 15.30 -6.67
C VAL A 97 11.44 16.09 -5.57
N ALA A 98 11.84 17.32 -5.87
CA ALA A 98 12.50 18.17 -4.89
C ALA A 98 11.56 18.54 -3.74
N GLY A 99 11.91 18.15 -2.51
CA GLY A 99 11.22 18.55 -1.29
C GLY A 99 11.78 19.86 -0.75
N VAL A 100 11.32 20.99 -1.28
CA VAL A 100 11.68 22.35 -0.83
C VAL A 100 11.50 22.52 0.69
N SER A 101 10.48 21.83 1.21
CA SER A 101 10.12 21.53 2.59
C SER A 101 11.26 21.15 3.54
N THR A 102 11.92 20.08 3.13
CA THR A 102 12.71 19.22 4.01
C THR A 102 14.17 19.16 3.59
N GLY A 103 14.51 19.84 2.49
CA GLY A 103 15.82 19.73 1.83
C GLY A 103 16.09 18.32 1.28
N LYS A 104 15.09 17.43 1.27
CA LYS A 104 15.22 16.06 0.78
C LYS A 104 14.49 15.88 -0.54
N ASN A 105 15.09 15.11 -1.43
CA ASN A 105 14.46 14.65 -2.65
C ASN A 105 13.51 13.48 -2.34
N LEU A 106 12.46 13.31 -3.13
CA LEU A 106 11.44 12.30 -2.90
C LEU A 106 11.31 11.36 -4.11
N GLY A 107 11.58 10.08 -3.91
CA GLY A 107 11.24 9.05 -4.91
C GLY A 107 9.81 8.55 -4.71
N LEU A 108 9.04 8.47 -5.80
CA LEU A 108 7.65 8.05 -5.79
C LEU A 108 7.50 6.63 -6.36
N PHE A 109 6.74 5.78 -5.66
CA PHE A 109 6.42 4.42 -6.07
C PHE A 109 4.90 4.21 -6.04
N CYS A 110 4.29 4.08 -7.20
CA CYS A 110 2.85 3.88 -7.36
C CYS A 110 2.47 2.40 -7.27
N PHE A 111 1.36 2.06 -6.62
CA PHE A 111 0.82 0.69 -6.63
C PHE A 111 0.06 0.34 -7.91
N ASN A 112 -0.17 1.33 -8.78
CA ASN A 112 -0.90 1.17 -10.04
C ASN A 112 -0.04 1.72 -11.19
N GLU A 113 0.10 0.93 -12.25
CA GLU A 113 0.90 1.30 -13.42
C GLU A 113 0.30 2.46 -14.20
N ASP A 114 -1.02 2.46 -14.42
CA ASP A 114 -1.72 3.53 -15.13
C ASP A 114 -1.58 4.87 -14.40
N ASP A 115 -1.58 4.86 -13.07
CA ASP A 115 -1.31 6.04 -12.23
C ASP A 115 0.14 6.53 -12.42
N ALA A 116 1.12 5.62 -12.47
CA ALA A 116 2.51 5.97 -12.78
C ALA A 116 2.68 6.51 -14.21
N GLN A 117 1.97 5.94 -15.18
CA GLN A 117 1.96 6.40 -16.57
C GLN A 117 1.32 7.79 -16.69
N ALA A 118 0.24 8.04 -15.94
CA ALA A 118 -0.38 9.35 -15.86
C ALA A 118 0.56 10.39 -15.23
N LEU A 119 1.28 10.00 -14.18
CA LEU A 119 2.32 10.82 -13.56
C LEU A 119 3.45 11.15 -14.56
N LEU A 120 3.92 10.15 -15.32
CA LEU A 120 4.97 10.34 -16.33
C LEU A 120 4.53 11.35 -17.41
N ARG A 121 3.33 11.18 -17.97
CA ARG A 121 2.77 12.13 -18.96
C ARG A 121 2.72 13.55 -18.43
N GLN A 122 2.40 13.73 -17.16
CA GLN A 122 2.39 15.05 -16.54
C GLN A 122 3.81 15.61 -16.38
N VAL A 123 4.77 14.81 -15.90
CA VAL A 123 6.16 15.23 -15.76
C VAL A 123 6.73 15.67 -17.10
N SER A 124 6.50 14.91 -18.17
CA SER A 124 6.94 15.26 -19.53
C SER A 124 6.25 16.52 -20.10
N THR A 125 5.08 16.90 -19.57
CA THR A 125 4.40 18.16 -19.93
C THR A 125 5.05 19.35 -19.22
N VAL A 126 5.46 19.16 -17.96
CA VAL A 126 6.10 20.21 -17.14
C VAL A 126 7.55 20.43 -17.53
N ASP A 127 8.30 19.36 -17.77
CA ASP A 127 9.69 19.41 -18.27
C ASP A 127 9.80 18.59 -19.56
N PRO A 128 9.73 19.24 -20.74
CA PRO A 128 9.84 18.56 -22.02
C PRO A 128 11.15 17.77 -22.20
N ARG A 129 12.23 18.10 -21.48
CA ARG A 129 13.49 17.34 -21.52
C ARG A 129 13.33 15.93 -20.96
N MET A 130 12.33 15.73 -20.11
CA MET A 130 11.98 14.42 -19.55
C MET A 130 11.11 13.59 -20.49
N ARG A 131 10.73 14.10 -21.67
CA ARG A 131 9.90 13.36 -22.64
C ARG A 131 10.66 12.19 -23.26
N ASP A 132 11.93 12.39 -23.56
CA ASP A 132 12.72 11.40 -24.30
C ASP A 132 13.44 10.45 -23.33
N GLY A 133 13.14 9.16 -23.47
CA GLY A 133 13.77 8.09 -22.71
C GLY A 133 13.25 7.87 -21.28
N SER A 134 12.39 8.75 -20.75
CA SER A 134 11.73 8.48 -19.48
C SER A 134 10.66 7.39 -19.62
N LYS A 135 10.60 6.49 -18.63
CA LYS A 135 9.68 5.34 -18.65
C LYS A 135 9.19 5.00 -17.25
N VAL A 136 8.09 4.26 -17.18
CA VAL A 136 7.65 3.61 -15.95
C VAL A 136 8.36 2.27 -15.83
N VAL A 137 8.93 2.00 -14.66
CA VAL A 137 9.65 0.76 -14.36
C VAL A 137 9.01 0.05 -13.16
N PRO A 138 8.76 -1.27 -13.25
CA PRO A 138 8.33 -2.05 -12.10
C PRO A 138 9.50 -2.28 -11.14
N VAL A 139 9.22 -2.17 -9.85
CA VAL A 139 10.14 -2.38 -8.74
C VAL A 139 9.44 -3.28 -7.73
N ALA A 140 10.12 -4.31 -7.25
CA ALA A 140 9.57 -5.16 -6.20
C ALA A 140 9.50 -4.37 -4.87
N LEU A 141 8.35 -4.44 -4.19
CA LEU A 141 8.08 -3.66 -2.98
C LEU A 141 9.11 -3.94 -1.88
N ASN A 142 9.57 -5.18 -1.72
CA ASN A 142 10.63 -5.54 -0.78
C ASN A 142 11.93 -4.72 -1.03
N LYS A 143 12.29 -4.46 -2.30
CA LYS A 143 13.47 -3.67 -2.65
C LYS A 143 13.33 -2.19 -2.32
N VAL A 144 12.11 -1.64 -2.32
CA VAL A 144 11.88 -0.23 -1.96
C VAL A 144 12.37 0.06 -0.54
N PHE A 145 12.17 -0.87 0.39
CA PHE A 145 12.63 -0.71 1.77
C PHE A 145 14.16 -0.86 1.94
N GLN A 146 14.84 -1.42 0.94
CA GLN A 146 16.30 -1.52 0.89
C GLN A 146 16.96 -0.27 0.32
N LEU A 147 16.22 0.54 -0.45
CA LEU A 147 16.75 1.76 -1.03
C LEU A 147 17.12 2.76 0.07
N LYS A 148 18.42 3.04 0.17
CA LYS A 148 18.99 4.05 1.06
C LYS A 148 19.83 4.99 0.22
N VAL A 149 19.30 6.18 -0.03
CA VAL A 149 20.04 7.24 -0.72
C VAL A 149 20.06 8.46 0.19
N ASN A 150 21.26 8.97 0.46
CA ASN A 150 21.43 10.13 1.30
C ASN A 150 20.67 11.33 0.72
N GLY A 151 19.89 12.01 1.55
CA GLY A 151 19.06 13.13 1.11
C GLY A 151 17.81 12.74 0.34
N VAL A 152 17.45 11.44 0.25
CA VAL A 152 16.23 10.98 -0.42
C VAL A 152 15.28 10.32 0.57
N ALA A 153 13.99 10.64 0.48
CA ALA A 153 12.90 9.92 1.09
C ALA A 153 12.11 9.16 0.01
N PHE A 154 11.48 8.05 0.36
CA PHE A 154 10.67 7.27 -0.58
C PHE A 154 9.21 7.24 -0.15
N ARG A 155 8.30 7.35 -1.13
CA ARG A 155 6.86 7.46 -0.91
C ARG A 155 6.12 6.40 -1.70
N LEU A 156 5.33 5.61 -0.99
CA LEU A 156 4.33 4.73 -1.58
C LEU A 156 3.07 5.53 -1.91
N ILE A 157 2.56 5.36 -3.14
CA ILE A 157 1.36 6.01 -3.64
C ILE A 157 0.30 4.93 -3.88
N PRO A 158 -0.73 4.84 -3.02
CA PRO A 158 -1.80 3.86 -3.20
C PRO A 158 -2.72 4.23 -4.36
N GLU A 159 -3.39 3.22 -4.93
CA GLU A 159 -4.45 3.44 -5.92
C GLU A 159 -5.64 4.20 -5.28
N GLN A 160 -6.14 5.22 -5.97
CA GLN A 160 -7.16 6.11 -5.42
C GLN A 160 -8.50 5.40 -5.12
N SER A 161 -8.85 4.39 -5.93
CA SER A 161 -10.03 3.54 -5.72
C SER A 161 -9.93 2.80 -4.38
N GLN A 162 -8.74 2.31 -4.04
CA GLN A 162 -8.49 1.53 -2.84
C GLN A 162 -8.54 2.39 -1.58
N VAL A 163 -8.09 3.64 -1.66
CA VAL A 163 -8.31 4.63 -0.59
C VAL A 163 -9.81 4.85 -0.35
N LYS A 164 -10.62 5.02 -1.41
CA LYS A 164 -12.09 5.17 -1.28
C LYS A 164 -12.73 3.92 -0.69
N ASN A 165 -12.30 2.74 -1.12
CA ASN A 165 -12.76 1.47 -0.58
C ASN A 165 -12.43 1.31 0.91
N ALA A 166 -11.23 1.70 1.32
CA ALA A 166 -10.79 1.66 2.70
C ALA A 166 -11.64 2.55 3.62
N LEU A 167 -11.96 3.77 3.17
CA LEU A 167 -12.84 4.67 3.89
C LEU A 167 -14.24 4.08 4.07
N ARG A 168 -14.83 3.52 3.01
CA ARG A 168 -16.14 2.83 3.08
C ARG A 168 -16.12 1.64 4.04
N VAL A 169 -15.05 0.85 4.07
CA VAL A 169 -14.90 -0.28 5.00
C VAL A 169 -14.83 0.21 6.46
N ARG A 170 -14.09 1.30 6.72
CA ARG A 170 -14.00 1.88 8.07
C ARG A 170 -15.33 2.49 8.51
N GLU A 171 -16.00 3.22 7.64
CA GLU A 171 -17.32 3.80 7.89
C GLU A 171 -18.35 2.72 8.28
N LYS A 172 -18.43 1.63 7.51
CA LYS A 172 -19.28 0.47 7.84
C LYS A 172 -18.93 -0.21 9.16
N SER A 173 -17.71 -0.02 9.65
CA SER A 173 -17.22 -0.56 10.92
C SER A 173 -17.38 0.44 12.09
N GLY A 174 -18.06 1.56 11.88
CA GLY A 174 -18.28 2.60 12.90
C GLY A 174 -17.12 3.60 13.07
N PHE A 175 -16.11 3.54 12.20
CA PHE A 175 -14.94 4.43 12.23
C PHE A 175 -14.98 5.38 11.02
N ALA A 176 -15.87 6.37 11.05
CA ALA A 176 -15.89 7.40 10.02
C ALA A 176 -14.59 8.21 10.07
N ALA A 177 -13.92 8.36 8.93
CA ALA A 177 -12.71 9.15 8.79
C ALA A 177 -12.75 9.89 7.45
N ASN A 178 -12.23 11.12 7.43
CA ASN A 178 -12.14 11.91 6.21
C ASN A 178 -10.95 11.49 5.33
N SER A 179 -10.11 10.58 5.85
CA SER A 179 -8.78 10.27 5.34
C SER A 179 -8.29 8.88 5.75
N PHE A 180 -7.40 8.30 4.93
CA PHE A 180 -6.80 6.98 5.16
C PHE A 180 -5.26 7.06 5.12
N PRO A 181 -4.57 7.05 6.27
CA PRO A 181 -3.16 7.45 6.34
C PRO A 181 -2.21 6.27 6.06
N GLY A 182 -2.03 5.91 4.79
CA GLY A 182 -1.14 4.81 4.40
C GLY A 182 -1.59 4.11 3.13
N VAL A 183 -0.91 3.01 2.82
CA VAL A 183 -1.35 2.09 1.76
C VAL A 183 -2.41 1.14 2.32
N PRO A 184 -3.65 1.13 1.81
CA PRO A 184 -4.66 0.21 2.28
C PRO A 184 -4.31 -1.25 1.98
N VAL A 185 -4.50 -2.11 2.98
CA VAL A 185 -4.52 -3.56 2.82
C VAL A 185 -5.79 -4.12 3.44
N PHE A 186 -6.44 -5.03 2.72
CA PHE A 186 -7.74 -5.60 3.05
C PHE A 186 -7.59 -7.06 3.46
N GLN A 187 -8.38 -7.50 4.43
CA GLN A 187 -8.48 -8.89 4.83
C GLN A 187 -9.92 -9.28 5.14
N SER A 188 -10.19 -10.57 5.19
CA SER A 188 -11.43 -11.12 5.74
C SER A 188 -11.10 -12.23 6.73
N LYS A 189 -11.87 -12.31 7.82
CA LYS A 189 -11.77 -13.42 8.78
C LYS A 189 -12.30 -14.74 8.20
N SER A 190 -13.09 -14.66 7.15
CA SER A 190 -13.74 -15.80 6.49
C SER A 190 -12.90 -16.38 5.34
N LEU A 191 -11.72 -15.82 5.04
CA LEU A 191 -10.82 -16.32 4.01
C LEU A 191 -9.49 -16.78 4.60
N ILE A 192 -9.25 -18.07 4.49
CA ILE A 192 -7.97 -18.72 4.81
C ILE A 192 -7.51 -19.47 3.58
N LEU A 193 -6.28 -19.22 3.15
CA LEU A 193 -5.63 -20.00 2.11
C LEU A 193 -5.03 -21.25 2.73
N LYS A 194 -5.21 -22.39 2.07
CA LYS A 194 -4.53 -23.62 2.43
C LYS A 194 -3.52 -23.92 1.33
N SER A 195 -2.30 -24.24 1.71
CA SER A 195 -1.28 -24.78 0.81
C SER A 195 -0.52 -25.83 1.60
N GLN A 196 -0.48 -27.06 1.07
CA GLN A 196 -0.01 -28.23 1.81
C GLN A 196 -0.74 -28.33 3.17
N ASP A 197 0.01 -28.53 4.27
CA ASP A 197 -0.51 -28.56 5.64
C ASP A 197 -0.50 -27.19 6.34
N LYS A 198 -0.23 -26.12 5.59
CA LYS A 198 -0.16 -24.75 6.13
C LYS A 198 -1.40 -23.94 5.79
N ARG A 199 -1.76 -23.06 6.71
CA ARG A 199 -2.86 -22.10 6.60
C ARG A 199 -2.29 -20.70 6.57
N TYR A 200 -2.78 -19.88 5.67
CA TYR A 200 -2.33 -18.51 5.49
C TYR A 200 -3.50 -17.53 5.48
N ARG A 201 -3.32 -16.39 6.13
CA ARG A 201 -4.23 -15.24 6.09
C ARG A 201 -3.77 -14.27 5.01
N PRO A 202 -4.54 -14.12 3.92
CA PRO A 202 -4.18 -13.23 2.84
C PRO A 202 -4.51 -11.76 3.16
N LEU A 203 -3.57 -10.88 2.86
CA LEU A 203 -3.75 -9.42 2.84
C LEU A 203 -3.71 -8.92 1.40
N PHE A 204 -4.81 -8.35 0.93
CA PHE A 204 -4.96 -7.88 -0.45
C PHE A 204 -4.73 -6.38 -0.55
N PHE A 205 -4.01 -5.94 -1.59
CA PHE A 205 -3.90 -4.51 -1.92
C PHE A 205 -5.14 -3.95 -2.61
N ARG A 206 -5.96 -4.81 -3.24
CA ARG A 206 -7.24 -4.44 -3.85
C ARG A 206 -8.40 -5.13 -3.16
N LYS A 207 -9.41 -4.35 -2.78
CA LYS A 207 -10.63 -4.87 -2.16
C LYS A 207 -11.38 -5.82 -3.10
N GLU A 208 -11.38 -5.50 -4.39
CA GLU A 208 -12.05 -6.28 -5.44
C GLU A 208 -11.46 -7.70 -5.56
N ASP A 209 -10.13 -7.83 -5.41
CA ASP A 209 -9.45 -9.12 -5.44
C ASP A 209 -9.83 -9.99 -4.23
N LEU A 210 -9.96 -9.37 -3.04
CA LEU A 210 -10.47 -10.03 -1.84
C LEU A 210 -11.93 -10.49 -2.04
N GLU A 211 -12.80 -9.62 -2.54
CA GLU A 211 -14.21 -9.94 -2.75
C GLU A 211 -14.41 -11.05 -3.79
N LYS A 212 -13.62 -11.03 -4.87
CA LYS A 212 -13.59 -12.10 -5.87
C LYS A 212 -13.16 -13.43 -5.24
N SER A 213 -12.13 -13.40 -4.38
CA SER A 213 -11.65 -14.59 -3.66
C SER A 213 -12.70 -15.15 -2.69
N LEU A 214 -13.40 -14.28 -1.94
CA LEU A 214 -14.50 -14.67 -1.05
C LEU A 214 -15.68 -15.26 -1.81
N HIS A 215 -16.04 -14.66 -2.96
CA HIS A 215 -17.11 -15.17 -3.81
C HIS A 215 -16.78 -16.56 -4.35
N ARG A 216 -15.56 -16.77 -4.85
CA ARG A 216 -15.12 -18.09 -5.32
C ARG A 216 -15.13 -19.11 -4.17
N ALA A 217 -14.53 -18.78 -3.03
CA ALA A 217 -14.47 -19.68 -1.89
C ALA A 217 -15.86 -20.10 -1.37
N SER A 218 -16.80 -19.15 -1.29
CA SER A 218 -18.19 -19.42 -0.89
C SER A 218 -18.94 -20.28 -1.90
N SER A 219 -18.73 -20.04 -3.20
CA SER A 219 -19.29 -20.86 -4.28
C SER A 219 -18.76 -22.29 -4.23
N ASP A 220 -17.44 -22.47 -4.10
CA ASP A 220 -16.79 -23.79 -4.06
C ASP A 220 -17.24 -24.62 -2.84
N GLN A 221 -17.53 -23.94 -1.72
CA GLN A 221 -17.94 -24.58 -0.46
C GLN A 221 -19.46 -24.69 -0.30
N ASN A 222 -20.26 -24.24 -1.27
CA ASN A 222 -21.72 -24.10 -1.16
C ASN A 222 -22.15 -23.37 0.14
N GLN A 223 -21.42 -22.29 0.47
CA GLN A 223 -21.69 -21.45 1.64
C GLN A 223 -22.17 -20.06 1.22
N LEU A 224 -22.82 -19.36 2.15
CA LEU A 224 -23.20 -17.96 1.94
C LEU A 224 -21.94 -17.08 1.81
N ASN A 225 -21.98 -16.13 0.87
CA ASN A 225 -20.88 -15.21 0.68
C ASN A 225 -20.68 -14.31 1.93
N PRO A 226 -19.52 -14.39 2.60
CA PRO A 226 -19.28 -13.64 3.83
C PRO A 226 -19.20 -12.12 3.62
N THR A 227 -19.05 -11.62 2.38
CA THR A 227 -19.12 -10.17 2.08
C THR A 227 -20.46 -9.53 2.47
N LEU A 228 -21.52 -10.35 2.62
CA LEU A 228 -22.84 -9.92 3.08
C LEU A 228 -22.87 -9.61 4.59
N ARG A 229 -21.90 -10.09 5.36
CA ARG A 229 -21.83 -9.89 6.81
C ARG A 229 -21.09 -8.59 7.13
N GLN A 230 -21.71 -7.74 7.95
CA GLN A 230 -21.08 -6.52 8.42
C GLN A 230 -19.81 -6.84 9.23
N GLY A 231 -18.70 -6.16 8.92
CA GLY A 231 -17.43 -6.31 9.63
C GLY A 231 -16.58 -7.52 9.22
N ASP A 232 -16.99 -8.28 8.21
CA ASP A 232 -16.19 -9.41 7.69
C ASP A 232 -14.91 -8.93 6.99
N ILE A 233 -15.06 -7.97 6.08
CA ILE A 233 -13.93 -7.28 5.45
C ILE A 233 -13.42 -6.21 6.42
N GLN A 234 -12.12 -6.23 6.65
CA GLN A 234 -11.42 -5.26 7.49
C GLN A 234 -10.25 -4.65 6.71
N VAL A 235 -9.87 -3.43 7.08
CA VAL A 235 -8.78 -2.69 6.41
C VAL A 235 -7.77 -2.16 7.42
N ALA A 236 -6.48 -2.29 7.10
CA ALA A 236 -5.37 -1.68 7.81
C ALA A 236 -4.43 -0.98 6.82
N THR A 237 -3.44 -0.27 7.35
CA THR A 237 -2.36 0.33 6.57
C THR A 237 -1.20 -0.66 6.49
N LEU A 238 -0.59 -0.82 5.32
CA LEU A 238 0.59 -1.67 5.09
C LEU A 238 1.69 -1.35 6.10
N GLU A 239 1.91 -0.07 6.37
CA GLU A 239 2.98 0.41 7.22
C GLU A 239 2.79 -0.02 8.68
N ASP A 240 1.55 0.02 9.18
CA ASP A 240 1.21 -0.52 10.50
C ASP A 240 1.39 -2.04 10.54
N VAL A 241 1.00 -2.76 9.48
CA VAL A 241 1.18 -4.21 9.42
C VAL A 241 2.66 -4.58 9.48
N ILE A 242 3.51 -3.93 8.68
CA ILE A 242 4.96 -4.15 8.67
C ILE A 242 5.58 -3.78 10.03
N LYS A 243 5.17 -2.64 10.61
CA LYS A 243 5.60 -2.24 11.96
C LYS A 243 5.28 -3.33 12.97
N GLN A 244 4.06 -3.85 12.95
CA GLN A 244 3.62 -4.89 13.87
C GLN A 244 4.33 -6.22 13.63
N MET A 245 4.63 -6.61 12.39
CA MET A 245 5.44 -7.81 12.11
C MET A 245 6.83 -7.71 12.75
N LYS A 246 7.44 -6.52 12.70
CA LYS A 246 8.79 -6.26 13.19
C LYS A 246 8.88 -6.12 14.71
N GLU A 247 7.88 -5.50 15.32
CA GLU A 247 7.91 -5.14 16.75
C GLU A 247 7.25 -6.21 17.63
N ASN A 248 6.37 -7.04 17.08
CA ASN A 248 5.60 -7.99 17.86
C ASN A 248 6.20 -9.41 17.82
N SER A 249 6.44 -9.94 19.02
CA SER A 249 6.89 -11.31 19.28
C SER A 249 5.81 -12.39 19.19
N THR A 250 4.53 -12.05 19.00
CA THR A 250 3.47 -13.07 18.90
C THR A 250 3.50 -13.77 17.54
N SER A 251 3.11 -15.06 17.49
CA SER A 251 2.95 -15.82 16.25
C SER A 251 1.82 -15.32 15.33
N LYS A 252 1.14 -14.23 15.71
CA LYS A 252 0.03 -13.60 14.97
C LYS A 252 0.41 -13.15 13.56
N TRP A 253 1.67 -13.09 13.19
CA TRP A 253 2.08 -12.62 11.86
C TRP A 253 2.71 -13.70 10.98
N GLU A 254 2.94 -14.90 11.50
CA GLU A 254 3.65 -15.99 10.81
C GLU A 254 2.85 -16.56 9.62
N ASP A 255 1.52 -16.53 9.72
CA ASP A 255 0.59 -17.03 8.71
C ASP A 255 0.15 -15.94 7.70
N VAL A 256 0.67 -14.71 7.79
CA VAL A 256 0.25 -13.61 6.91
C VAL A 256 0.97 -13.64 5.57
N VAL A 257 0.23 -13.55 4.47
CA VAL A 257 0.80 -13.40 3.12
C VAL A 257 0.19 -12.19 2.42
N PHE A 258 1.00 -11.42 1.69
CA PHE A 258 0.50 -10.34 0.85
C PHE A 258 0.12 -10.89 -0.52
N ILE A 259 -1.04 -10.49 -1.03
CA ILE A 259 -1.54 -10.88 -2.34
C ILE A 259 -1.33 -9.72 -3.30
N PRO A 260 -0.47 -9.86 -4.34
CA PRO A 260 -0.23 -8.80 -5.31
C PRO A 260 -1.54 -8.36 -6.02
N PRO A 261 -1.65 -7.08 -6.41
CA PRO A 261 -2.81 -6.60 -7.17
C PRO A 261 -3.04 -7.44 -8.44
N GLY A 262 -4.29 -7.88 -8.67
CA GLY A 262 -4.67 -8.68 -9.82
C GLY A 262 -4.29 -10.16 -9.77
N PHE A 263 -3.64 -10.61 -8.69
CA PHE A 263 -3.27 -12.02 -8.53
C PHE A 263 -4.51 -12.88 -8.21
N ASP A 264 -4.78 -13.90 -9.05
CA ASP A 264 -5.90 -14.80 -8.83
C ASP A 264 -5.54 -15.89 -7.81
N VAL A 265 -6.07 -15.77 -6.60
CA VAL A 265 -5.84 -16.75 -5.55
C VAL A 265 -6.79 -17.93 -5.73
N SER A 266 -6.23 -19.12 -5.98
CA SER A 266 -7.01 -20.37 -6.02
C SER A 266 -7.14 -20.99 -4.63
N THR A 267 -8.38 -21.21 -4.19
CA THR A 267 -8.74 -21.96 -2.99
C THR A 267 -8.94 -23.45 -3.25
N ASP A 268 -8.94 -23.91 -4.51
CA ASP A 268 -9.09 -25.33 -4.86
C ASP A 268 -7.77 -26.08 -4.60
N PRO A 269 -7.73 -27.08 -3.69
CA PRO A 269 -6.55 -27.91 -3.45
C PRO A 269 -6.05 -28.63 -4.70
N ARG A 270 -6.93 -28.87 -5.69
CA ARG A 270 -6.60 -29.59 -6.92
C ARG A 270 -5.83 -28.74 -7.94
N LYS A 271 -5.95 -27.41 -7.87
CA LYS A 271 -5.24 -26.47 -8.77
C LYS A 271 -3.89 -26.00 -8.24
N GLN A 272 -3.53 -26.35 -7.01
CA GLN A 272 -2.24 -26.01 -6.39
C GLN A 272 -1.15 -27.08 -6.64
N ARG A 273 -1.39 -28.03 -7.55
CA ARG A 273 -0.54 -29.22 -7.80
C ARG A 273 0.30 -29.19 -9.08
N THR A 274 0.31 -28.10 -9.84
CA THR A 274 1.16 -28.02 -11.03
C THR A 274 2.45 -27.24 -10.72
N PRO A 275 3.64 -27.85 -10.97
CA PRO A 275 4.93 -27.19 -10.83
C PRO A 275 5.13 -26.07 -11.87
#